data_AF-A0A3S4K3F8-F1
#
_entry.id   AF-A0A3S4K3F8-F1
#
_cell.length_a   1.000
_cell.length_b   1.000
_cell.length_c   1.000
_cell.angle_alpha   90.00
_cell.angle_beta   90.00
_cell.angle_gamma   90.00
#
_symmetry.space_group_name_H-M   'P 1'
#
loop_
_entity.id
_entity.type
_entity.pdbx_description
1 polymer ?
#
loop_
_entity_poly.entity_id
_entity_poly.type
_entity_poly.pdbx_seq_one_letter_code
_entity_poly.pdbx_strand_id
1 'polypeptide(L)'
;MQYSDDTTKIKHARSVIDHIDFNCDQSKIAETLFFNLNKEPYKNSPELQELIWEKLVVYVNDFNLSNQEKSRLILRLFDDVKLLFNEVPVSILVNDIFLKDFFMKQPDFAKWYFYQLIKKYEGEQLYLNELGYVYGNEEKTNEIVKKHPGYVIKIFEEKMGNELKIRTRMMKILRNGKINIYEYINI
;
A
#
# COMPACT_ATOMS: atom_id res chain seq x y z
N MET A 1 -9.66 31.48 11.06
CA MET A 1 -9.37 31.37 9.62
C MET A 1 -7.85 31.28 9.48
N GLN A 2 -7.31 30.06 9.41
CA GLN A 2 -5.86 29.75 9.46
C GLN A 2 -5.43 28.88 8.26
N TYR A 3 -6.27 28.79 7.23
CA TYR A 3 -6.13 27.83 6.12
C TYR A 3 -5.02 28.18 5.10
N SER A 4 -4.62 29.46 5.00
CA SER A 4 -3.63 29.87 3.98
C SER A 4 -2.20 29.47 4.34
N ASP A 5 -1.86 29.41 5.62
CA ASP A 5 -0.53 29.05 6.10
C ASP A 5 -0.32 27.53 6.05
N ASP A 6 -1.35 26.76 6.42
CA ASP A 6 -1.30 25.29 6.43
C ASP A 6 -1.22 24.70 5.02
N THR A 7 -1.92 25.28 4.04
CA THR A 7 -1.81 24.85 2.63
C THR A 7 -0.38 25.06 2.10
N THR A 8 0.27 26.15 2.50
CA THR A 8 1.66 26.46 2.10
C THR A 8 2.64 25.50 2.76
N LYS A 9 2.44 25.18 4.05
CA LYS A 9 3.23 24.17 4.78
C LYS A 9 3.08 22.78 4.18
N ILE A 10 1.86 22.39 3.78
CA ILE A 10 1.60 21.09 3.13
C ILE A 10 2.30 21.01 1.77
N LYS A 11 2.17 22.04 0.92
CA LYS A 11 2.87 22.08 -0.37
C LYS A 11 4.39 22.00 -0.21
N HIS A 12 4.93 22.72 0.77
CA HIS A 12 6.36 22.67 1.07
C HIS A 12 6.79 21.28 1.56
N ALA A 13 6.06 20.70 2.52
CA ALA A 13 6.30 19.36 3.05
C ALA A 13 6.28 18.29 1.94
N ARG A 14 5.29 18.37 1.04
CA ARG A 14 5.18 17.50 -0.13
C ARG A 14 6.41 17.61 -1.03
N SER A 15 6.78 18.83 -1.40
CA SER A 15 7.95 19.10 -2.23
C SER A 15 9.24 18.56 -1.60
N VAL A 16 9.40 18.69 -0.27
CA VAL A 16 10.54 18.11 0.45
C VAL A 16 10.57 16.59 0.30
N ILE A 17 9.46 15.89 0.55
CA ILE A 17 9.41 14.42 0.45
C ILE A 17 9.70 13.94 -0.98
N ASP A 18 9.18 14.65 -1.99
CA ASP A 18 9.36 14.30 -3.40
C ASP A 18 10.83 14.40 -3.85
N HIS A 19 11.59 15.32 -3.26
CA HIS A 19 12.99 15.59 -3.62
C HIS A 19 14.00 14.89 -2.68
N ILE A 20 13.53 14.02 -1.77
CA ILE A 20 14.45 13.20 -0.98
C ILE A 20 15.24 12.28 -1.93
N ASP A 21 16.56 12.40 -1.89
CA ASP A 21 17.45 11.48 -2.60
C ASP A 21 17.61 10.19 -1.80
N PHE A 22 16.92 9.15 -2.25
CA PHE A 22 16.97 7.84 -1.63
C PHE A 22 18.24 7.04 -1.96
N ASN A 23 19.20 7.60 -2.71
CA ASN A 23 20.52 6.98 -2.89
C ASN A 23 21.52 7.34 -1.77
N CYS A 24 21.12 8.21 -0.84
CA CYS A 24 21.91 8.62 0.33
C CYS A 24 21.69 7.66 1.53
N ASP A 25 22.08 8.05 2.75
CA ASP A 25 21.93 7.25 3.98
C ASP A 25 20.44 6.97 4.29
N GLN A 26 19.91 5.90 3.68
CA GLN A 26 18.51 5.54 3.69
C GLN A 26 17.99 5.31 5.11
N SER A 27 18.80 4.79 6.02
CA SER A 27 18.40 4.57 7.42
C SER A 27 18.02 5.89 8.11
N LYS A 28 18.81 6.95 7.92
CA LYS A 28 18.50 8.28 8.45
C LYS A 28 17.31 8.93 7.78
N ILE A 29 17.14 8.69 6.48
CA ILE A 29 15.98 9.16 5.72
C ILE A 29 14.70 8.51 6.25
N ALA A 30 14.71 7.19 6.48
CA ALA A 30 13.61 6.47 7.12
C ALA A 30 13.28 7.10 8.46
N GLU A 31 14.27 7.20 9.34
CA GLU A 31 14.10 7.70 10.70
C GLU A 31 13.50 9.12 10.71
N THR A 32 13.98 9.98 9.81
CA THR A 32 13.48 11.34 9.65
C THR A 32 12.04 11.37 9.16
N LEU A 33 11.71 10.55 8.15
CA LEU A 33 10.35 10.40 7.64
C LEU A 33 9.40 9.89 8.74
N PHE A 34 9.82 8.89 9.52
CA PHE A 34 9.07 8.37 10.68
C PHE A 34 8.83 9.41 11.76
N PHE A 35 9.87 10.18 12.08
CA PHE A 35 9.77 11.25 13.07
C PHE A 35 8.79 12.33 12.63
N ASN A 36 8.76 12.64 11.34
CA ASN A 36 7.87 13.65 10.77
C ASN A 36 6.40 13.24 10.79
N LEU A 37 6.05 11.95 10.73
CA LEU A 37 4.65 11.48 10.77
C LEU A 37 3.84 12.03 11.96
N ASN A 38 4.50 12.38 13.08
CA ASN A 38 3.83 12.91 14.27
C ASN A 38 3.86 14.44 14.38
N LYS A 39 4.45 15.14 13.42
CA LYS A 39 4.60 16.59 13.43
C LYS A 39 3.59 17.25 12.52
N GLU A 40 3.15 18.45 12.87
CA GLU A 40 2.46 19.30 11.89
C GLU A 40 3.43 19.72 10.77
N PRO A 41 2.97 19.79 9.51
CA PRO A 41 1.60 19.50 9.05
C PRO A 41 1.34 18.02 8.73
N TYR A 42 2.36 17.16 8.79
CA TYR A 42 2.28 15.75 8.36
C TYR A 42 1.21 14.97 9.12
N LYS A 43 1.15 15.10 10.44
CA LYS A 43 0.23 14.36 11.32
C LYS A 43 -1.24 14.46 10.89
N ASN A 44 -1.66 15.65 10.46
CA ASN A 44 -3.06 15.93 10.13
C ASN A 44 -3.34 15.97 8.61
N SER A 45 -2.36 15.59 7.79
CA SER A 45 -2.50 15.61 6.33
C SER A 45 -2.46 14.18 5.78
N PRO A 46 -3.63 13.60 5.42
CA PRO A 46 -3.68 12.26 4.81
C PRO A 46 -2.80 12.14 3.57
N GLU A 47 -2.76 13.18 2.74
CA GLU A 47 -1.93 13.26 1.53
C GLU A 47 -0.43 13.13 1.85
N LEU A 48 0.06 13.84 2.86
CA LEU A 48 1.48 13.76 3.26
C LEU A 48 1.81 12.42 3.92
N GLN A 49 0.88 11.87 4.71
CA GLN A 49 1.03 10.54 5.30
C GLN A 49 1.14 9.49 4.20
N GLU A 50 0.32 9.59 3.14
CA GLU A 50 0.34 8.66 2.01
C GLU A 50 1.65 8.76 1.23
N LEU A 51 2.12 9.99 0.97
CA LEU A 51 3.37 10.19 0.25
C LEU A 51 4.58 9.68 1.04
N ILE A 52 4.68 10.01 2.34
CA ILE A 52 5.74 9.49 3.21
C ILE A 52 5.69 7.95 3.20
N TRP A 53 4.47 7.40 3.24
CA TRP A 53 4.25 5.97 3.22
C TRP A 53 4.72 5.32 1.94
N GLU A 54 4.30 5.78 0.76
CA GLU A 54 4.77 5.26 -0.53
C GLU A 54 6.29 5.24 -0.63
N LYS A 55 6.95 6.31 -0.16
CA LYS A 55 8.41 6.37 -0.11
C LYS A 55 8.98 5.32 0.84
N LEU A 56 8.50 5.24 2.08
CA LEU A 56 9.01 4.30 3.07
C LEU A 56 8.83 2.84 2.64
N VAL A 57 7.75 2.51 1.92
CA VAL A 57 7.44 1.14 1.50
C VAL A 57 8.40 0.64 0.42
N VAL A 58 8.73 1.50 -0.53
CA VAL A 58 9.69 1.17 -1.59
C VAL A 58 11.05 0.83 -0.98
N TYR A 59 11.47 1.58 0.05
CA TYR A 59 12.80 1.44 0.66
C TYR A 59 12.81 0.63 1.97
N VAL A 60 11.68 0.04 2.38
CA VAL A 60 11.58 -0.68 3.67
C VAL A 60 12.59 -1.83 3.79
N ASN A 61 12.95 -2.42 2.64
CA ASN A 61 13.89 -3.51 2.53
C ASN A 61 15.34 -3.03 2.64
N ASP A 62 15.59 -1.78 2.26
CA ASP A 62 16.93 -1.20 2.20
C ASP A 62 17.28 -0.46 3.51
N PHE A 63 16.28 -0.20 4.37
CA PHE A 63 16.53 0.28 5.72
C PHE A 63 17.23 -0.79 6.56
N ASN A 64 18.43 -0.44 7.05
CA ASN A 64 19.20 -1.24 7.99
C ASN A 64 18.64 -1.17 9.42
N LEU A 65 17.33 -1.43 9.57
CA LEU A 65 16.63 -1.44 10.85
C LEU A 65 16.63 -2.85 11.45
N SER A 66 16.76 -2.92 12.78
CA SER A 66 16.57 -4.17 13.52
C SER A 66 15.13 -4.69 13.39
N ASN A 67 14.94 -5.98 13.64
CA ASN A 67 13.59 -6.60 13.61
C ASN A 67 12.61 -5.93 14.59
N GLN A 68 13.10 -5.43 15.73
CA GLN A 68 12.29 -4.72 16.71
C GLN A 68 11.87 -3.33 16.22
N GLU A 69 12.79 -2.59 15.59
CA GLU A 69 12.48 -1.29 14.97
C GLU A 69 11.49 -1.47 13.83
N LYS A 70 11.67 -2.51 12.99
CA LYS A 70 10.70 -2.90 11.96
C LYS A 70 9.34 -3.24 12.58
N SER A 71 9.26 -4.00 13.67
CA SER A 71 7.97 -4.27 14.32
C SER A 71 7.31 -3.02 14.92
N ARG A 72 8.08 -2.10 15.53
CA ARG A 72 7.56 -0.81 16.04
C ARG A 72 7.10 0.11 14.90
N LEU A 73 7.86 0.12 13.80
CA LEU A 73 7.49 0.72 12.53
C LEU A 73 6.07 0.29 12.20
N ILE A 74 5.89 -1.03 12.12
CA ILE A 74 4.69 -1.63 11.58
C ILE A 74 3.52 -1.38 12.54
N LEU A 75 3.69 -1.56 13.85
CA LEU A 75 2.64 -1.24 14.82
C LEU A 75 2.20 0.22 14.72
N ARG A 76 3.15 1.16 14.64
CA ARG A 76 2.82 2.58 14.45
C ARG A 76 2.11 2.83 13.12
N LEU A 77 2.54 2.16 12.06
CA LEU A 77 1.96 2.20 10.72
C LEU A 77 0.63 1.44 10.58
N PHE A 78 0.18 0.66 11.55
CA PHE A 78 -1.09 -0.08 11.49
C PHE A 78 -2.08 0.36 12.57
N ASP A 79 -1.61 0.89 13.70
CA ASP A 79 -2.48 1.46 14.73
C ASP A 79 -2.81 2.93 14.45
N ASP A 80 -1.85 3.77 14.03
CA ASP A 80 -2.14 5.18 13.70
C ASP A 80 -2.86 5.30 12.33
N VAL A 81 -2.53 4.43 11.37
CA VAL A 81 -3.04 4.46 9.98
C VAL A 81 -4.48 3.97 9.87
N LYS A 82 -4.95 3.07 10.76
CA LYS A 82 -6.36 2.63 10.80
C LYS A 82 -7.35 3.79 10.94
N LEU A 83 -6.91 4.92 11.50
CA LEU A 83 -7.70 6.13 11.67
C LEU A 83 -7.54 7.13 10.52
N LEU A 84 -6.45 7.03 9.74
CA LEU A 84 -6.07 7.98 8.68
C LEU A 84 -6.43 7.48 7.28
N PHE A 85 -6.46 6.16 7.08
CA PHE A 85 -6.76 5.54 5.79
C PHE A 85 -7.91 4.55 5.95
N ASN A 86 -8.92 4.68 5.08
CA ASN A 86 -10.00 3.71 4.99
C ASN A 86 -9.50 2.32 4.55
N GLU A 87 -8.36 2.25 3.83
CA GLU A 87 -7.81 1.02 3.26
C GLU A 87 -6.27 1.03 3.21
N VAL A 88 -5.64 -0.15 3.34
CA VAL A 88 -4.18 -0.32 3.27
C VAL A 88 -3.68 -0.36 1.82
N PRO A 89 -2.64 0.39 1.42
CA PRO A 89 -2.13 0.37 0.05
C PRO A 89 -1.67 -1.01 -0.44
N VAL A 90 -1.84 -1.29 -1.74
CA VAL A 90 -1.52 -2.60 -2.33
C VAL A 90 -0.03 -2.93 -2.21
N SER A 91 0.85 -1.93 -2.39
CA SER A 91 2.31 -2.07 -2.27
C SER A 91 2.74 -2.70 -0.94
N ILE A 92 2.03 -2.40 0.15
CA ILE A 92 2.24 -2.99 1.47
C ILE A 92 1.74 -4.41 1.54
N LEU A 93 0.49 -4.60 1.11
CA LEU A 93 -0.15 -5.90 1.20
C LEU A 93 0.62 -6.96 0.41
N VAL A 94 1.32 -6.56 -0.64
CA VAL A 94 2.09 -7.48 -1.51
C VAL A 94 3.60 -7.49 -1.21
N ASN A 95 4.08 -6.76 -0.20
CA ASN A 95 5.49 -6.76 0.18
C ASN A 95 5.86 -8.01 1.03
N ASP A 96 6.98 -8.65 0.69
CA ASP A 96 7.40 -9.91 1.29
C ASP A 96 7.87 -9.80 2.75
N ILE A 97 8.48 -8.68 3.14
CA ILE A 97 8.93 -8.46 4.52
C ILE A 97 7.72 -8.31 5.42
N PHE A 98 6.76 -7.43 5.07
CA PHE A 98 5.55 -7.27 5.87
C PHE A 98 4.77 -8.59 5.98
N LEU A 99 4.72 -9.40 4.90
CA LEU A 99 4.12 -10.73 4.98
C LEU A 99 4.82 -11.61 6.02
N LYS A 100 6.12 -11.85 5.84
CA LYS A 100 6.86 -12.88 6.59
C LYS A 100 7.13 -12.45 8.03
N ASP A 101 7.52 -11.20 8.20
CA ASP A 101 8.03 -10.69 9.47
C ASP A 101 6.94 -10.06 10.35
N PHE A 102 5.73 -9.87 9.82
CA PHE A 102 4.63 -9.26 10.56
C PHE A 102 3.30 -9.99 10.39
N PHE A 103 2.65 -9.91 9.22
CA PHE A 103 1.27 -10.37 9.06
C PHE A 103 1.09 -11.85 9.40
N MET A 104 2.05 -12.69 9.00
CA MET A 104 1.94 -14.15 9.20
C MET A 104 2.50 -14.65 10.54
N LYS A 105 3.01 -13.77 11.41
CA LYS A 105 3.57 -14.16 12.71
C LYS A 105 2.52 -14.42 13.77
N GLN A 106 1.42 -13.67 13.75
CA GLN A 106 0.33 -13.82 14.71
C GLN A 106 -0.97 -14.18 13.99
N PRO A 107 -1.75 -15.16 14.49
CA PRO A 107 -3.00 -15.58 13.85
C PRO A 107 -4.00 -14.45 13.61
N ASP A 108 -4.18 -13.55 14.59
CA ASP A 108 -5.15 -12.45 14.49
C ASP A 108 -4.75 -11.43 13.42
N PHE A 109 -3.46 -11.09 13.33
CA PHE A 109 -2.95 -10.25 12.26
C PHE A 109 -3.04 -10.92 10.90
N ALA A 110 -2.83 -12.24 10.82
CA ALA A 110 -2.96 -12.98 9.57
C ALA A 110 -4.41 -12.94 9.06
N LYS A 111 -5.40 -13.14 9.95
CA LYS A 111 -6.83 -13.02 9.63
C LYS A 111 -7.21 -11.61 9.15
N TRP A 112 -6.79 -10.59 9.89
CA TRP A 112 -7.05 -9.20 9.52
C TRP A 112 -6.41 -8.84 8.17
N TYR A 113 -5.16 -9.24 7.96
CA TYR A 113 -4.42 -9.02 6.72
C TYR A 113 -5.07 -9.72 5.52
N PHE A 114 -5.50 -10.99 5.70
CA PHE A 114 -6.18 -11.72 4.64
C PHE A 114 -7.49 -11.05 4.22
N TYR A 115 -8.23 -10.48 5.18
CA TYR A 115 -9.41 -9.66 4.89
C TYR A 115 -9.07 -8.40 4.09
N GLN A 116 -7.96 -7.71 4.39
CA GLN A 116 -7.52 -6.55 3.61
C GLN A 116 -7.17 -6.93 2.16
N LEU A 117 -6.55 -8.10 1.94
CA LEU A 117 -6.27 -8.61 0.60
C LEU A 117 -7.55 -8.84 -0.20
N ILE A 118 -8.59 -9.44 0.41
CA ILE A 118 -9.89 -9.67 -0.25
C ILE A 118 -10.52 -8.33 -0.65
N LYS A 119 -10.61 -7.37 0.27
CA LYS A 119 -11.18 -6.04 -0.01
C LYS A 119 -10.49 -5.34 -1.16
N LYS A 120 -9.16 -5.31 -1.15
CA LYS A 120 -8.40 -4.71 -2.25
C LYS A 120 -8.59 -5.47 -3.55
N TYR A 121 -8.59 -6.80 -3.52
CA TYR A 121 -8.89 -7.60 -4.71
C TYR A 121 -10.25 -7.26 -5.32
N GLU A 122 -11.29 -7.14 -4.51
CA GLU A 122 -12.64 -6.79 -4.97
C GLU A 122 -12.67 -5.40 -5.63
N GLY A 123 -12.02 -4.40 -5.03
CA GLY A 123 -11.94 -3.05 -5.61
C GLY A 123 -11.18 -3.00 -6.93
N GLU A 124 -10.05 -3.71 -7.02
CA GLU A 124 -9.26 -3.79 -8.26
C GLU A 124 -10.02 -4.56 -9.35
N GLN A 125 -10.70 -5.66 -9.00
CA GLN A 125 -11.55 -6.43 -9.92
C GLN A 125 -12.75 -5.64 -10.41
N LEU A 126 -13.43 -4.88 -9.54
CA LEU A 126 -14.59 -4.07 -9.93
C LEU A 126 -14.22 -3.10 -11.05
N TYR A 127 -13.12 -2.36 -10.89
CA TYR A 127 -12.62 -1.45 -11.91
C TYR A 127 -12.32 -2.16 -13.24
N LEU A 128 -11.65 -3.31 -13.18
CA LEU A 128 -11.32 -4.10 -14.37
C LEU A 128 -12.58 -4.65 -15.07
N ASN A 129 -13.57 -5.09 -14.29
CA ASN A 129 -14.84 -5.61 -14.80
C ASN A 129 -15.67 -4.51 -15.49
N GLU A 130 -15.67 -3.29 -14.94
CA GLU A 130 -16.32 -2.13 -15.58
C GLU A 130 -15.73 -1.80 -16.95
N LEU A 131 -14.42 -2.06 -17.14
CA LEU A 131 -13.73 -1.91 -18.42
C LEU A 131 -13.87 -3.14 -19.34
N GLY A 132 -14.58 -4.19 -18.90
CA GLY A 132 -14.76 -5.42 -19.67
C GLY A 132 -13.49 -6.28 -19.80
N TYR A 133 -12.51 -6.08 -18.93
CA TYR A 133 -11.30 -6.88 -18.90
C TYR A 133 -11.60 -8.34 -18.57
N VAL A 134 -10.90 -9.24 -19.26
CA VAL A 134 -10.97 -10.68 -18.98
C VAL A 134 -9.55 -11.19 -18.82
N TYR A 135 -9.24 -11.71 -17.63
CA TYR A 135 -7.92 -12.24 -17.33
C TYR A 135 -7.48 -13.30 -18.35
N GLY A 136 -6.28 -13.15 -18.91
CA GLY A 136 -5.72 -14.05 -19.90
C GLY A 136 -6.27 -13.90 -21.32
N ASN A 137 -7.12 -12.90 -21.59
CA ASN A 137 -7.61 -12.60 -22.93
C ASN A 137 -6.85 -11.40 -23.53
N GLU A 138 -5.81 -11.68 -24.30
CA GLU A 138 -4.94 -10.67 -24.92
C GLU A 138 -5.68 -9.81 -25.96
N GLU A 139 -6.60 -10.40 -26.72
CA GLU A 139 -7.41 -9.69 -27.72
C GLU A 139 -8.28 -8.60 -27.07
N LYS A 140 -9.03 -8.96 -26.02
CA LYS A 140 -9.83 -8.01 -25.24
C LYS A 140 -8.98 -6.94 -24.57
N THR A 141 -7.82 -7.32 -24.05
CA THR A 141 -6.87 -6.36 -23.44
C THR A 141 -6.42 -5.33 -24.47
N ASN A 142 -6.04 -5.78 -25.68
CA ASN A 142 -5.64 -4.89 -26.76
C ASN A 142 -6.79 -3.99 -27.26
N GLU A 143 -8.03 -4.47 -27.25
CA GLU A 143 -9.18 -3.63 -27.56
C GLU A 143 -9.39 -2.50 -26.55
N ILE A 144 -9.29 -2.81 -25.25
CA ILE A 144 -9.40 -1.81 -24.17
C ILE A 144 -8.32 -0.74 -24.35
N VAL A 145 -7.06 -1.16 -24.53
CA VAL A 145 -5.92 -0.25 -24.74
C VAL A 145 -6.14 0.66 -25.95
N LYS A 146 -6.70 0.15 -27.06
CA LYS A 146 -6.99 0.95 -28.26
C LYS A 146 -8.14 1.95 -28.08
N LYS A 147 -9.11 1.66 -27.20
CA LYS A 147 -10.33 2.47 -26.99
C LYS A 147 -10.15 3.60 -25.97
N HIS A 148 -9.08 3.58 -25.18
CA HIS A 148 -8.89 4.50 -24.06
C HIS A 148 -7.67 5.44 -24.22
N PRO A 149 -7.72 6.64 -23.63
CA PRO A 149 -6.59 7.58 -23.66
C PRO A 149 -5.43 7.11 -22.77
N GLY A 150 -4.21 7.59 -23.06
CA GLY A 150 -2.98 7.16 -22.39
C GLY A 150 -2.96 7.20 -20.86
N TYR A 151 -3.68 8.14 -20.23
CA TYR A 151 -3.83 8.19 -18.77
C TYR A 151 -4.64 7.00 -18.23
N VAL A 152 -5.73 6.64 -18.91
CA VAL A 152 -6.59 5.51 -18.53
C VAL A 152 -5.82 4.19 -18.75
N ILE A 153 -4.98 4.10 -19.77
CA ILE A 153 -4.11 2.94 -20.00
C ILE A 153 -3.15 2.73 -18.80
N LYS A 154 -2.51 3.79 -18.30
CA LYS A 154 -1.61 3.67 -17.14
C LYS A 154 -2.32 3.15 -15.90
N ILE A 155 -3.51 3.68 -15.61
CA ILE A 155 -4.32 3.21 -14.48
C ILE A 155 -4.71 1.75 -14.71
N PHE A 156 -5.17 1.40 -15.92
CA PHE A 156 -5.55 0.04 -16.26
C PHE A 156 -4.40 -0.96 -16.07
N GLU A 157 -3.20 -0.66 -16.57
CA GLU A 157 -2.01 -1.49 -16.38
C GLU A 157 -1.63 -1.63 -14.90
N GLU A 158 -1.72 -0.53 -14.13
CA GLU A 158 -1.48 -0.55 -12.69
C GLU A 158 -2.49 -1.47 -11.97
N LYS A 159 -3.78 -1.32 -12.28
CA LYS A 159 -4.86 -2.12 -11.70
C LYS A 159 -4.72 -3.62 -12.02
N MET A 160 -4.36 -3.95 -13.27
CA MET A 160 -4.03 -5.33 -13.66
C MET A 160 -2.84 -5.88 -12.86
N GLY A 161 -1.77 -5.10 -12.71
CA GLY A 161 -0.58 -5.50 -11.97
C GLY A 161 -0.88 -5.70 -10.47
N ASN A 162 -1.66 -4.81 -9.88
CA ASN A 162 -2.09 -4.86 -8.49
C ASN A 162 -2.95 -6.10 -8.22
N GLU A 163 -3.98 -6.30 -9.04
CA GLU A 163 -4.85 -7.48 -8.99
C GLU A 163 -4.03 -8.78 -8.98
N LEU A 164 -3.15 -8.95 -9.98
CA LEU A 164 -2.32 -10.15 -10.10
C LEU A 164 -1.41 -10.38 -8.89
N LYS A 165 -0.79 -9.31 -8.36
CA LYS A 165 0.05 -9.39 -7.15
C LYS A 165 -0.77 -9.81 -5.94
N ILE A 166 -1.97 -9.25 -5.76
CA ILE A 166 -2.88 -9.58 -4.65
C ILE A 166 -3.35 -11.03 -4.77
N ARG A 167 -3.84 -11.46 -5.94
CA ARG A 167 -4.28 -12.84 -6.18
C ARG A 167 -3.16 -13.84 -5.90
N THR A 168 -1.96 -13.57 -6.40
CA THR A 168 -0.77 -14.40 -6.14
C THR A 168 -0.46 -14.49 -4.64
N ARG A 169 -0.59 -13.36 -3.93
CA ARG A 169 -0.36 -13.29 -2.48
C ARG A 169 -1.38 -14.12 -1.71
N MET A 170 -2.67 -13.97 -2.01
CA MET A 170 -3.74 -14.76 -1.41
C MET A 170 -3.48 -16.26 -1.62
N MET A 171 -3.19 -16.67 -2.85
CA MET A 171 -2.89 -18.08 -3.16
C MET A 171 -1.71 -18.64 -2.37
N LYS A 172 -0.63 -17.87 -2.19
CA LYS A 172 0.51 -18.27 -1.34
C LYS A 172 0.09 -18.50 0.12
N ILE A 173 -0.74 -17.62 0.66
CA ILE A 173 -1.23 -17.72 2.05
C ILE A 173 -2.13 -18.95 2.21
N LEU A 174 -3.06 -19.15 1.27
CA LEU A 174 -3.96 -20.30 1.25
C LEU A 174 -3.19 -21.62 1.17
N ARG A 175 -2.17 -21.69 0.30
CA ARG A 175 -1.30 -22.87 0.18
C ARG A 175 -0.57 -23.20 1.49
N ASN A 176 -0.24 -22.19 2.30
CA ASN A 176 0.43 -22.40 3.60
C ASN A 176 -0.52 -22.91 4.70
N GLY A 177 -1.84 -22.96 4.46
CA GLY A 177 -2.82 -23.55 5.38
C GLY A 177 -3.00 -22.81 6.71
N LYS A 178 -2.46 -21.58 6.84
CA LYS A 178 -2.49 -20.80 8.08
C LYS A 178 -3.77 -19.97 8.30
N ILE A 179 -4.65 -19.89 7.29
CA ILE A 179 -5.90 -19.14 7.34
C ILE A 179 -7.07 -20.11 7.17
N ASN A 180 -8.07 -20.02 8.05
CA ASN A 180 -9.35 -20.70 7.86
C ASN A 180 -10.23 -19.91 6.89
N ILE A 181 -10.41 -20.41 5.67
CA ILE A 181 -11.19 -19.71 4.63
C ILE A 181 -12.70 -19.74 4.83
N TYR A 182 -13.22 -20.66 5.65
CA TYR A 182 -14.65 -20.78 5.88
C TYR A 182 -15.25 -19.52 6.52
N GLU A 183 -14.43 -18.73 7.23
CA GLU A 183 -14.85 -17.45 7.82
C GLU A 183 -15.07 -16.33 6.77
N TYR A 184 -14.68 -16.55 5.51
CA TYR A 184 -14.71 -15.55 4.43
C TYR A 184 -15.59 -15.95 3.25
N ILE A 185 -16.17 -17.15 3.28
CA ILE A 185 -17.12 -17.62 2.28
C ILE A 185 -18.51 -17.21 2.79
N ASN A 186 -19.11 -16.19 2.17
CA ASN A 186 -20.52 -15.91 2.37
C ASN A 186 -21.31 -17.09 1.76
N ILE A 187 -21.95 -17.90 2.62
CA ILE A 187 -22.94 -18.92 2.23
C ILE A 187 -24.29 -18.25 2.04
#